data_AF-A0A7C7CT12-F1
#
_entry.id   AF-A0A7C7CT12-F1
#
_cell.length_a   1.000
_cell.length_b   1.000
_cell.length_c   1.000
_cell.angle_alpha   90.00
_cell.angle_beta   90.00
_cell.angle_gamma   90.00
#
_symmetry.space_group_name_H-M   'P 1'
#
loop_
_entity.id
_entity.type
_entity.pdbx_description
1 polymer ?
#
loop_
_entity_poly.entity_id
_entity_poly.type
_entity_poly.pdbx_seq_one_letter_code
_entity_poly.pdbx_strand_id
1 'polypeptide(L)'
;MGIISVNESPELTLERLKDLPSYDDTDFVSRVTTAGVYGWDQPIPGTTPSGAGYRILVTDTGLKYNILRLLRTRGCEVIAFPASVSADELLERQPDG
;
A
#
# COMPACT_ATOMS: atom_id res chain seq x y z
N MET A 1 -12.36 -18.50 3.08
CA MET A 1 -12.57 -17.98 1.72
C MET A 1 -14.06 -18.01 1.40
N GLY A 2 -14.56 -17.10 0.56
CA GLY A 2 -15.95 -17.07 0.10
C GLY A 2 -16.04 -16.54 -1.33
N ILE A 3 -17.14 -16.83 -2.02
CA ILE A 3 -17.34 -16.45 -3.43
C ILE A 3 -18.79 -15.96 -3.63
N ILE A 4 -18.95 -14.93 -4.45
CA ILE A 4 -20.26 -14.44 -4.90
C ILE A 4 -20.35 -14.76 -6.39
N SER A 5 -21.37 -15.53 -6.79
CA SER A 5 -21.63 -15.88 -8.18
C SER A 5 -22.97 -15.33 -8.65
N VAL A 6 -23.04 -14.95 -9.92
CA VAL A 6 -24.27 -14.52 -10.58
C VAL A 6 -24.47 -15.43 -11.79
N ASN A 7 -25.67 -15.95 -11.98
CA ASN A 7 -26.03 -16.87 -13.08
C ASN A 7 -25.25 -18.21 -13.09
N GLU A 8 -24.81 -18.68 -11.93
CA GLU A 8 -24.10 -19.96 -11.73
C GLU A 8 -24.79 -20.76 -10.62
N SER A 9 -24.82 -22.09 -10.73
CA SER A 9 -25.45 -22.92 -9.68
C SER A 9 -24.58 -22.97 -8.42
N PRO A 10 -25.19 -23.07 -7.22
CA PRO A 10 -24.45 -23.14 -5.97
C PRO A 10 -23.40 -24.26 -5.92
N GLU A 11 -23.66 -25.39 -6.57
CA GLU A 11 -22.80 -26.56 -6.59
C GLU A 11 -21.51 -26.28 -7.37
N LEU A 12 -21.63 -25.75 -8.60
CA LEU A 12 -20.49 -25.39 -9.43
C LEU A 12 -19.64 -24.28 -8.76
N THR A 13 -20.32 -23.31 -8.15
CA THR A 13 -19.67 -22.24 -7.37
C THR A 13 -18.88 -22.80 -6.19
N LEU A 14 -19.43 -23.80 -5.48
CA LEU A 14 -18.77 -24.45 -4.35
C LEU A 14 -17.56 -25.29 -4.79
N GLU A 15 -17.66 -26.00 -5.91
CA GLU A 15 -16.51 -26.72 -6.48
C GLU A 15 -15.36 -25.76 -6.81
N ARG A 16 -15.65 -24.67 -7.53
CA ARG A 16 -14.64 -23.66 -7.84
C ARG A 16 -14.03 -23.05 -6.58
N LEU A 17 -14.82 -22.78 -5.54
CA LEU A 17 -14.32 -22.26 -4.27
C LEU A 17 -13.30 -23.20 -3.61
N LYS A 18 -13.52 -24.53 -3.70
CA LYS A 18 -12.61 -25.54 -3.12
C LYS A 18 -11.27 -25.60 -3.84
N ASP A 19 -11.25 -25.26 -5.13
CA ASP A 19 -10.04 -25.27 -5.97
C ASP A 19 -9.21 -23.98 -5.88
N LEU A 20 -9.73 -22.93 -5.23
CA LEU A 20 -8.98 -21.69 -5.07
C LEU A 20 -7.84 -21.86 -4.06
N PRO A 21 -6.66 -21.23 -4.31
CA PRO A 21 -5.58 -21.23 -3.35
C PRO A 21 -6.00 -20.55 -2.04
N SER A 22 -5.34 -20.92 -0.94
CA SER A 22 -5.53 -20.23 0.32
C SER A 22 -5.07 -18.78 0.22
N TYR A 23 -5.62 -17.94 1.10
CA TYR A 23 -5.21 -16.54 1.20
C TYR A 23 -3.70 -16.42 1.45
N ASP A 24 -3.18 -17.25 2.36
CA ASP A 24 -1.78 -17.20 2.79
C ASP A 24 -0.78 -17.66 1.72
N ASP A 25 -1.26 -18.36 0.68
CA ASP A 25 -0.42 -18.88 -0.41
C ASP A 25 -0.26 -17.88 -1.56
N THR A 26 -0.93 -16.72 -1.49
CA THR A 26 -0.92 -15.72 -2.56
C THR A 26 -0.23 -14.43 -2.10
N ASP A 27 0.83 -14.04 -2.80
CA ASP A 27 1.40 -12.69 -2.65
C ASP A 27 0.48 -11.65 -3.28
N PHE A 28 -0.43 -11.10 -2.47
CA PHE A 28 -1.28 -9.98 -2.87
C PHE A 28 -0.53 -8.65 -2.94
N VAL A 29 0.58 -8.50 -2.21
CA VAL A 29 1.37 -7.25 -2.15
C VAL A 29 1.91 -6.93 -3.54
N SER A 30 2.44 -7.93 -4.26
CA SER A 30 2.91 -7.77 -5.64
C SER A 30 1.84 -7.25 -6.61
N ARG A 31 0.55 -7.43 -6.31
CA ARG A 31 -0.57 -7.00 -7.16
C ARG A 31 -1.08 -5.59 -6.86
N VAL A 32 -0.80 -5.08 -5.66
CA VAL A 32 -1.34 -3.79 -5.17
C VAL A 32 -0.28 -2.74 -4.93
N THR A 33 1.00 -3.11 -4.95
CA THR A 33 2.10 -2.16 -4.83
C THR A 33 2.13 -1.14 -5.97
N THR A 34 2.73 0.02 -5.73
CA THR A 34 2.94 1.03 -6.76
C THR A 34 3.91 0.54 -7.85
N ALA A 35 3.65 0.93 -9.09
CA ALA A 35 4.53 0.64 -10.23
C ALA A 35 5.85 1.42 -10.20
N GLY A 36 5.91 2.51 -9.43
CA GLY A 36 7.08 3.37 -9.37
C GLY A 36 7.08 4.29 -8.16
N VAL A 37 8.22 4.96 -7.95
CA VAL A 37 8.43 5.90 -6.85
C VAL A 37 7.58 7.15 -7.06
N TYR A 38 6.90 7.62 -6.02
CA TYR A 38 6.14 8.88 -6.07
C TYR A 38 6.25 9.66 -4.76
N GLY A 39 6.27 10.99 -4.88
CA GLY A 39 6.12 11.88 -3.73
C GLY A 39 4.65 12.09 -3.38
N TRP A 40 4.36 12.32 -2.10
CA TRP A 40 3.02 12.68 -1.66
C TRP A 40 3.03 14.08 -1.04
N ASP A 41 2.24 15.00 -1.59
CA ASP A 41 2.20 16.40 -1.16
C ASP A 41 0.91 16.78 -0.43
N GLN A 42 -0.15 15.97 -0.55
CA GLN A 42 -1.50 16.27 -0.06
C GLN A 42 -1.66 15.99 1.45
N PRO A 43 -1.87 17.00 2.31
CA PRO A 43 -2.25 16.77 3.71
C PRO A 43 -3.72 16.33 3.81
N ILE A 44 -4.19 16.12 5.04
CA ILE A 44 -5.63 16.01 5.32
C ILE A 44 -6.32 17.30 4.84
N PRO A 45 -7.42 17.21 4.07
CA PRO A 45 -8.18 18.39 3.63
C PRO A 45 -8.57 19.29 4.81
N GLY A 46 -8.36 20.60 4.66
CA GLY A 46 -8.64 21.59 5.70
C GLY A 46 -7.59 21.67 6.80
N THR A 47 -6.45 21.00 6.66
CA THR A 47 -5.31 21.11 7.58
C THR A 47 -4.13 21.80 6.93
N THR A 48 -3.35 22.52 7.73
CA THR A 48 -2.06 23.09 7.31
C THR A 48 -0.94 22.18 7.81
N PRO A 49 -0.04 21.70 6.93
CA PRO A 49 1.16 20.97 7.35
C PRO A 49 1.94 21.74 8.41
N SER A 50 2.30 21.07 9.50
CA SER A 50 3.14 21.66 10.56
C SER A 50 4.01 20.58 11.21
N GLY A 51 5.27 20.90 11.51
CA GLY A 51 6.21 19.96 12.12
C GLY A 51 7.66 20.17 11.65
N ALA A 52 8.53 19.24 12.05
CA ALA A 52 9.99 19.35 11.90
C ALA A 52 10.53 19.02 10.49
N GLY A 53 9.69 18.60 9.54
CA GLY A 53 10.13 18.39 8.16
C GLY A 53 10.79 17.04 7.86
N TYR A 54 10.62 16.03 8.73
CA TYR A 54 11.28 14.72 8.56
C TYR A 54 11.00 14.07 7.20
N ARG A 55 12.03 13.48 6.60
CA ARG A 55 11.94 12.65 5.40
C ARG A 55 11.56 11.22 5.77
N ILE A 56 10.35 10.84 5.40
CA ILE A 56 9.79 9.51 5.62
C ILE A 56 9.65 8.77 4.29
N LEU A 57 10.32 7.63 4.18
CA LEU A 57 10.22 6.77 3.01
C LEU A 57 9.27 5.60 3.31
N VAL A 58 8.29 5.38 2.44
CA VAL A 58 7.24 4.39 2.67
C VAL A 58 7.33 3.30 1.61
N THR A 59 7.44 2.05 2.03
CA THR A 59 7.30 0.90 1.13
C THR A 59 5.82 0.61 0.94
N ASP A 60 5.33 0.67 -0.30
CA ASP A 60 3.91 0.51 -0.61
C ASP A 60 3.54 -0.98 -0.74
N THR A 61 3.02 -1.56 0.33
CA THR A 61 2.53 -2.94 0.37
C THR A 61 1.00 -3.03 0.30
N GLY A 62 0.34 -2.11 -0.42
CA GLY A 62 -1.11 -1.91 -0.36
C GLY A 62 -1.49 -0.74 0.56
N LEU A 63 -0.70 0.33 0.48
CA LEU A 63 -0.78 1.50 1.33
C LEU A 63 -2.09 2.26 1.11
N LYS A 64 -2.74 2.65 2.22
CA LYS A 64 -3.87 3.58 2.18
C LYS A 64 -3.37 5.02 2.17
N TYR A 65 -3.83 5.82 1.21
CA TYR A 65 -3.45 7.24 1.08
C TYR A 65 -3.69 8.10 2.33
N ASN A 66 -4.58 7.69 3.24
CA ASN A 66 -4.76 8.43 4.49
C ASN A 66 -3.53 8.39 5.42
N ILE A 67 -2.69 7.35 5.32
CA ILE A 67 -1.41 7.27 6.04
C ILE A 67 -0.47 8.38 5.53
N LEU A 68 -0.36 8.52 4.20
CA LEU A 68 0.44 9.58 3.58
C LEU A 68 -0.07 10.99 3.93
N ARG A 69 -1.40 11.18 3.94
CA ARG A 69 -2.03 12.45 4.39
C ARG A 69 -1.67 12.78 5.83
N LEU A 70 -1.72 11.79 6.73
CA LEU A 70 -1.37 11.95 8.13
C LEU A 70 0.11 12.34 8.32
N LEU A 71 1.02 11.73 7.56
CA LEU A 71 2.44 12.10 7.58
C LEU A 71 2.65 13.52 7.03
N ARG A 72 2.00 13.87 5.92
CA ARG A 72 2.07 15.22 5.35
C ARG A 72 1.49 16.30 6.25
N THR A 73 0.37 16.04 6.94
CA THR A 73 -0.17 16.98 7.93
C THR A 73 0.82 17.24 9.08
N ARG A 74 1.68 16.27 9.42
CA ARG A 74 2.78 16.42 10.40
C ARG A 74 4.04 17.08 9.83
N GLY A 75 3.96 17.64 8.62
CA GLY A 75 5.05 18.35 7.98
C GLY A 75 6.13 17.46 7.38
N CYS A 76 5.99 16.13 7.39
CA CYS A 76 6.99 15.22 6.84
C CYS A 76 7.12 15.38 5.31
N GLU A 77 8.32 15.28 4.74
CA GLU A 77 8.51 14.94 3.33
C GLU A 77 8.22 13.45 3.15
N VAL A 78 7.30 13.07 2.26
CA VAL A 78 6.86 11.67 2.14
C VAL A 78 7.06 11.17 0.72
N ILE A 79 7.78 10.06 0.58
CA ILE A 79 8.08 9.42 -0.70
C ILE A 79 7.74 7.94 -0.59
N ALA A 80 6.87 7.45 -1.48
CA ALA A 80 6.45 6.06 -1.52
C ALA A 80 7.21 5.29 -2.62
N PHE A 81 7.55 4.03 -2.33
CA PHE A 81 8.35 3.14 -3.17
C PHE A 81 7.60 1.83 -3.44
N PRO A 82 7.88 1.15 -4.56
CA PRO A 82 7.41 -0.22 -4.78
C PRO A 82 7.84 -1.16 -3.65
N ALA A 83 7.05 -2.20 -3.39
CA ALA A 83 7.31 -3.20 -2.35
C ALA A 83 8.60 -3.99 -2.57
N SER A 84 9.10 -4.01 -3.80
CA SER A 84 10.34 -4.68 -4.19
C SER A 84 11.60 -3.85 -3.93
N VAL A 85 11.48 -2.61 -3.45
CA VAL A 85 12.64 -1.76 -3.13
C VAL A 85 13.49 -2.44 -2.04
N SER A 86 14.81 -2.40 -2.20
CA SER A 86 15.73 -2.95 -1.21
C SER A 86 15.94 -1.97 -0.04
N ALA A 87 16.32 -2.50 1.12
CA ALA A 87 16.67 -1.67 2.27
C ALA A 87 17.86 -0.75 1.98
N ASP A 88 18.86 -1.23 1.23
CA ASP A 88 20.04 -0.44 0.86
C ASP A 88 19.66 0.77 -0.01
N GLU A 89 18.82 0.58 -1.04
CA GLU A 89 18.29 1.68 -1.88
C GLU A 89 17.49 2.72 -1.08
N LEU A 90 16.81 2.30 0.00
CA LEU A 90 16.11 3.24 0.89
C LEU A 90 17.10 4.00 1.78
N LEU A 91 18.07 3.32 2.37
CA LEU A 91 19.07 3.91 3.27
C LEU A 91 19.99 4.90 2.54
N GLU A 92 20.33 4.65 1.27
CA GLU A 92 21.09 5.57 0.43
C GLU A 92 20.41 6.94 0.26
N ARG A 93 19.09 7.01 0.45
CA ARG A 93 18.31 8.26 0.34
C ARG A 93 18.28 9.08 1.63
N GLN A 94 18.99 8.62 2.67
CA GLN A 94 19.12 9.27 3.97
C GLN A 94 17.75 9.63 4.59
N PRO A 95 16.89 8.63 4.85
CA PRO A 95 15.62 8.85 5.53
C PRO A 95 15.83 9.21 7.00
N ASP A 96 14.92 10.01 7.55
CA ASP A 96 14.75 10.12 9.00
C ASP A 96 13.96 8.93 9.57
N GLY A 97 13.18 8.25 8.72
CA GLY A 97 12.44 7.03 9.05
C GLY A 97 11.60 6.46 7.90
#